data_AF-A0AAU3RX49-F1
#
_entry.id   AF-A0AAU3RX49-F1
#
_cell.length_a   1.000
_cell.length_b   1.000
_cell.length_c   1.000
_cell.angle_alpha   90.00
_cell.angle_beta   90.00
_cell.angle_gamma   90.00
#
_symmetry.space_group_name_H-M   'P 1'
#
loop_
_entity.id
_entity.type
_entity.pdbx_description
1 polymer ?
#
loop_
_entity_poly.entity_id
_entity_poly.type
_entity_poly.pdbx_seq_one_letter_code
_entity_poly.pdbx_strand_id
1 'polypeptide(L)'
;MPTIDILLPGFAIDTDQGYPAFCGVFLVRGADATGRPRTILVDAAHVGRRPHLWAALAARGLTAADIDTLVLTHAHWDHVQNIDLFPRAELLLHGDERRYAHAPHSNDWATPAWTGLLLEQLRIREVADGEEIVPGVSVIGLPGHSPGSIGVLVDTDAGVAAITGDALHFAYVATTRRNPLVFWDADLAARSIDRVIGAADVIYPGHDRPFRLTSDGAIDYQEPFALTLTGLRPDTEGLAFADGSSRPLWVMPGVDEQRTLYEKNAEEARRRMAGVPRVVRPR
;
A
#
# COMPACT_ATOMS: atom_id res chain seq x y z
N MET A 1 -16.80 16.99 -3.34
CA MET A 1 -16.36 15.84 -2.54
C MET A 1 -14.96 15.43 -2.97
N PRO A 2 -14.21 14.74 -2.13
CA PRO A 2 -12.98 14.08 -2.55
C PRO A 2 -13.19 13.12 -3.74
N THR A 3 -12.15 12.93 -4.54
CA THR A 3 -12.16 11.98 -5.67
C THR A 3 -10.93 11.08 -5.63
N ILE A 4 -11.06 9.89 -6.22
CA ILE A 4 -9.97 8.93 -6.40
C ILE A 4 -9.70 8.75 -7.89
N ASP A 5 -8.42 8.71 -8.25
CA ASP A 5 -7.96 8.46 -9.60
C ASP A 5 -6.83 7.42 -9.56
N ILE A 6 -6.91 6.40 -10.41
CA ILE A 6 -5.93 5.30 -10.46
C ILE A 6 -4.74 5.77 -11.32
N LEU A 7 -3.63 6.12 -10.69
CA LEU A 7 -2.40 6.47 -11.42
C LEU A 7 -1.76 5.23 -12.03
N LEU A 8 -1.61 4.20 -11.19
CA LEU A 8 -1.08 2.91 -11.60
C LEU A 8 -2.02 1.81 -11.10
N PRO A 9 -2.59 0.97 -11.97
CA PRO A 9 -3.39 -0.17 -11.54
C PRO A 9 -2.51 -1.20 -10.82
N GLY A 10 -3.11 -1.89 -9.85
CA GLY A 10 -2.52 -3.06 -9.20
C GLY A 10 -2.80 -4.35 -9.98
N PHE A 11 -1.91 -5.35 -9.88
CA PHE A 11 -2.06 -6.64 -10.55
C PHE A 11 -1.49 -7.82 -9.76
N ALA A 12 -2.21 -8.95 -9.84
CA ALA A 12 -1.73 -10.25 -9.42
C ALA A 12 -0.93 -10.92 -10.56
N ILE A 13 0.40 -10.94 -10.47
CA ILE A 13 1.24 -11.76 -11.33
C ILE A 13 2.29 -12.47 -10.47
N ASP A 14 2.32 -13.79 -10.60
CA ASP A 14 3.32 -14.65 -9.99
C ASP A 14 4.07 -15.40 -11.08
N THR A 15 5.36 -15.65 -10.85
CA THR A 15 6.20 -16.48 -11.71
C THR A 15 6.99 -17.46 -10.84
N ASP A 16 7.47 -18.55 -11.44
CA ASP A 16 8.38 -19.49 -10.79
C ASP A 16 9.81 -18.90 -10.58
N GLN A 17 10.09 -17.72 -11.15
CA GLN A 17 11.34 -16.98 -11.02
C GLN A 17 11.26 -15.79 -10.04
N GLY A 18 10.08 -15.52 -9.48
CA GLY A 18 9.86 -14.45 -8.50
C GLY A 18 8.59 -13.62 -8.74
N TYR A 19 8.49 -12.53 -7.98
CA TYR A 19 7.29 -11.70 -7.90
C TYR A 19 7.59 -10.27 -8.41
N PRO A 20 7.02 -9.85 -9.55
CA PRO A 20 7.13 -8.47 -9.99
C PRO A 20 6.36 -7.49 -9.09
N ALA A 21 5.32 -7.97 -8.39
CA ALA A 21 4.46 -7.25 -7.44
C ALA A 21 4.05 -5.84 -7.91
N PHE A 22 2.91 -5.76 -8.59
CA PHE A 22 2.39 -4.48 -9.06
C PHE A 22 1.34 -3.95 -8.09
N CYS A 23 1.77 -3.13 -7.12
CA CYS A 23 0.82 -2.47 -6.23
C CYS A 23 0.05 -1.35 -6.95
N GLY A 24 -1.18 -1.07 -6.54
CA GLY A 24 -1.94 0.11 -6.94
C GLY A 24 -1.30 1.39 -6.42
N VAL A 25 -1.35 2.46 -7.22
CA VAL A 25 -1.00 3.82 -6.79
C VAL A 25 -2.15 4.73 -7.12
N PHE A 26 -2.65 5.43 -6.12
CA PHE A 26 -3.90 6.18 -6.20
C PHE A 26 -3.67 7.66 -5.90
N LEU A 27 -4.32 8.52 -6.67
CA LEU A 27 -4.33 9.95 -6.48
C LEU A 27 -5.68 10.34 -5.87
N VAL A 28 -5.67 10.82 -4.64
CA VAL A 28 -6.85 11.36 -3.96
C VAL A 28 -6.78 12.88 -4.02
N ARG A 29 -7.85 13.51 -4.53
CA ARG A 29 -7.99 14.97 -4.56
C ARG A 29 -9.08 15.39 -3.60
N GLY A 30 -8.80 16.39 -2.77
CA GLY A 30 -9.75 16.96 -1.83
C GLY A 30 -9.43 18.43 -1.57
N ALA A 31 -10.08 19.02 -0.56
CA ALA A 31 -9.74 20.35 -0.07
C ALA A 31 -9.54 20.27 1.45
N ASP A 32 -8.55 20.99 1.98
CA ASP A 32 -8.38 21.08 3.43
C ASP A 32 -9.48 21.93 4.09
N ALA A 33 -9.45 22.04 5.42
CA ALA A 33 -10.45 22.79 6.19
C ALA A 33 -10.57 24.28 5.80
N THR A 34 -9.59 24.85 5.07
CA THR A 34 -9.62 26.23 4.56
C THR A 34 -10.16 26.33 3.14
N GLY A 35 -10.52 25.20 2.52
CA GLY A 35 -10.94 25.12 1.12
C GLY A 35 -9.78 25.08 0.13
N ARG A 36 -8.53 24.96 0.58
CA ARG A 36 -7.37 24.88 -0.31
C ARG A 36 -7.29 23.47 -0.91
N PRO A 37 -7.14 23.33 -2.25
CA PRO A 37 -6.99 22.03 -2.88
C PRO A 37 -5.76 21.26 -2.36
N ARG A 38 -5.94 19.96 -2.15
CA ARG A 38 -4.91 19.00 -1.74
C ARG A 38 -4.83 17.85 -2.73
N THR A 39 -3.61 17.41 -3.00
CA THR A 39 -3.24 16.32 -3.88
C THR A 39 -2.47 15.28 -3.07
N ILE A 40 -3.16 14.20 -2.74
CA ILE A 40 -2.68 13.14 -1.85
C ILE A 40 -2.37 11.92 -2.72
N LEU A 41 -1.15 11.39 -2.60
CA LEU A 41 -0.76 10.14 -3.23
C LEU A 41 -0.84 9.01 -2.21
N VAL A 42 -1.45 7.88 -2.56
CA VAL A 42 -1.45 6.67 -1.72
C VAL A 42 -0.57 5.62 -2.39
N ASP A 43 0.50 5.24 -1.66
CA ASP A 43 1.63 4.41 -2.08
C ASP A 43 2.44 4.97 -3.26
N ALA A 44 3.62 4.40 -3.51
CA ALA A 44 4.57 4.91 -4.51
C ALA A 44 5.07 3.85 -5.51
N ALA A 45 4.66 2.59 -5.37
CA ALA A 45 5.15 1.46 -6.16
C ALA A 45 6.65 1.13 -5.98
N HIS A 46 7.06 -0.06 -6.47
CA HIS A 46 8.47 -0.43 -6.63
C HIS A 46 9.20 0.43 -7.69
N VAL A 47 10.53 0.48 -7.63
CA VAL A 47 11.36 1.31 -8.54
C VAL A 47 11.18 0.96 -10.02
N GLY A 48 10.81 -0.28 -10.34
CA GLY A 48 10.53 -0.72 -11.71
C GLY A 48 9.36 0.00 -12.37
N ARG A 49 8.43 0.57 -11.59
CA ARG A 49 7.30 1.36 -12.12
C ARG A 49 7.60 2.86 -12.23
N ARG A 50 8.79 3.33 -11.87
CA ARG A 50 9.14 4.76 -11.81
C ARG A 50 8.85 5.53 -13.11
N PRO A 51 9.24 5.04 -14.31
CA PRO A 51 8.89 5.73 -15.56
C PRO A 51 7.37 5.80 -15.81
N HIS A 52 6.63 4.77 -15.41
CA HIS A 52 5.17 4.74 -15.54
C HIS A 52 4.49 5.70 -14.57
N LEU A 53 5.01 5.81 -13.34
CA LEU A 53 4.52 6.78 -12.36
C LEU A 53 4.70 8.22 -12.86
N TRP A 54 5.88 8.54 -13.42
CA TRP A 54 6.11 9.85 -14.04
C TRP A 54 5.16 10.13 -15.20
N ALA A 55 4.99 9.16 -16.10
CA ALA A 55 4.08 9.30 -17.24
C ALA A 55 2.61 9.47 -16.78
N ALA A 56 2.18 8.72 -15.76
CA ALA A 56 0.82 8.79 -15.21
C ALA A 56 0.52 10.15 -14.55
N LEU A 57 1.50 10.71 -13.82
CA LEU A 57 1.41 12.07 -13.27
C LEU A 57 1.35 13.12 -14.38
N ALA A 58 2.27 13.04 -15.36
CA ALA A 58 2.34 13.98 -16.48
C ALA A 58 1.05 13.97 -17.33
N ALA A 59 0.45 12.80 -17.54
CA ALA A 59 -0.84 12.67 -18.24
C ALA A 59 -1.99 13.40 -17.53
N ARG A 60 -1.85 13.69 -16.23
CA ARG A 60 -2.79 14.48 -15.42
C ARG A 60 -2.35 15.93 -15.22
N GLY A 61 -1.34 16.37 -15.96
CA GLY A 61 -0.75 17.70 -15.84
C GLY A 61 -0.01 17.94 -14.52
N LEU A 62 0.41 16.87 -13.85
CA LEU A 62 1.11 16.93 -12.56
C LEU A 62 2.59 16.57 -12.70
N THR A 63 3.37 17.12 -11.78
CA THR A 63 4.74 16.73 -11.46
C THR A 63 4.78 16.16 -10.04
N ALA A 64 5.89 15.51 -9.68
CA ALA A 64 6.06 15.03 -8.31
C ALA A 64 6.06 16.18 -7.27
N ALA A 65 6.33 17.42 -7.68
CA ALA A 65 6.30 18.59 -6.81
C ALA A 65 4.88 19.09 -6.49
N ASP A 66 3.87 18.61 -7.22
CA ASP A 66 2.45 18.94 -7.02
C ASP A 66 1.78 18.01 -5.99
N ILE A 67 2.45 16.93 -5.59
CA ILE A 67 2.02 16.06 -4.50
C ILE A 67 2.40 16.69 -3.17
N ASP A 68 1.40 17.07 -2.37
CA ASP A 68 1.63 17.69 -1.06
C ASP A 68 1.63 16.69 0.11
N THR A 69 0.96 15.55 -0.07
CA THR A 69 0.84 14.50 0.94
C THR A 69 1.07 13.14 0.28
N LEU A 70 1.89 12.30 0.90
CA LEU A 70 2.08 10.91 0.51
C LEU A 70 1.64 10.04 1.67
N VAL A 71 0.60 9.23 1.51
CA VAL A 71 0.19 8.21 2.46
C VAL A 71 0.84 6.90 2.05
N LEU A 72 1.58 6.27 2.95
CA LEU A 72 2.13 4.94 2.74
C LEU A 72 1.32 3.95 3.58
N THR A 73 0.65 3.01 2.89
CA THR A 73 -0.20 2.00 3.55
C THR A 73 0.62 1.08 4.45
N HIS A 74 1.80 0.68 3.98
CA HIS A 74 2.81 -0.07 4.71
C HIS A 74 4.17 -0.01 4.00
N ALA A 75 5.24 -0.50 4.64
CA ALA A 75 6.61 -0.27 4.20
C ALA A 75 7.22 -1.40 3.34
N HIS A 76 6.41 -2.23 2.68
CA HIS A 76 6.95 -3.22 1.75
C HIS A 76 7.55 -2.56 0.50
N TRP A 77 8.54 -3.25 -0.07
CA TRP A 77 9.38 -2.78 -1.17
C TRP A 77 8.55 -2.33 -2.38
N ASP A 78 7.44 -2.98 -2.64
CA ASP A 78 6.55 -2.71 -3.75
C ASP A 78 5.62 -1.54 -3.52
N HIS A 79 5.55 -0.97 -2.32
CA HIS A 79 4.79 0.24 -2.00
C HIS A 79 5.69 1.46 -1.78
N VAL A 80 6.89 1.27 -1.21
CA VAL A 80 7.72 2.37 -0.66
C VAL A 80 8.82 2.91 -1.58
N GLN A 81 9.27 2.15 -2.58
CA GLN A 81 10.57 2.43 -3.23
C GLN A 81 10.67 3.71 -4.06
N ASN A 82 9.56 4.37 -4.40
CA ASN A 82 9.59 5.64 -5.13
C ASN A 82 9.24 6.87 -4.29
N ILE A 83 9.21 6.77 -2.95
CA ILE A 83 8.90 7.94 -2.12
C ILE A 83 9.93 9.08 -2.29
N ASP A 84 11.17 8.76 -2.69
CA ASP A 84 12.24 9.72 -2.98
C ASP A 84 11.90 10.70 -4.11
N LEU A 85 10.93 10.36 -4.96
CA LEU A 85 10.45 11.23 -6.03
C LEU A 85 9.67 12.45 -5.50
N PHE A 86 9.16 12.40 -4.28
CA PHE A 86 8.22 13.39 -3.72
C PHE A 86 8.82 14.18 -2.55
N PRO A 87 9.95 14.89 -2.74
CA PRO A 87 10.69 15.51 -1.63
C PRO A 87 9.96 16.68 -0.95
N ARG A 88 8.83 17.15 -1.53
CA ARG A 88 7.98 18.20 -0.94
C ARG A 88 6.81 17.65 -0.13
N ALA A 89 6.47 16.37 -0.33
CA ALA A 89 5.33 15.77 0.33
C ALA A 89 5.61 15.55 1.82
N GLU A 90 4.59 15.74 2.66
CA GLU A 90 4.58 15.13 3.99
C GLU A 90 4.24 13.65 3.84
N LEU A 91 5.09 12.78 4.40
CA LEU A 91 4.86 11.34 4.41
C LEU A 91 4.02 10.97 5.63
N LEU A 92 2.80 10.49 5.40
CA LEU A 92 1.91 9.93 6.42
C LEU A 92 2.13 8.41 6.49
N LEU A 93 2.46 7.92 7.68
CA LEU A 93 2.77 6.52 7.94
C LEU A 93 2.39 6.16 9.38
N HIS A 94 1.95 4.95 9.65
CA HIS A 94 1.71 4.53 11.03
C HIS A 94 3.02 4.41 11.83
N GLY A 95 2.99 4.80 13.11
CA GLY A 95 4.18 4.77 13.96
C GLY A 95 4.76 3.35 14.14
N ASP A 96 3.91 2.32 14.23
CA ASP A 96 4.39 0.93 14.32
C ASP A 96 5.07 0.46 13.04
N GLU A 97 4.58 0.91 11.88
CA GLU A 97 5.16 0.55 10.59
C GLU A 97 6.54 1.18 10.43
N ARG A 98 6.65 2.47 10.76
CA ARG A 98 7.92 3.19 10.77
C ARG A 98 8.94 2.50 11.67
N ARG A 99 8.55 2.16 12.90
CA ARG A 99 9.43 1.46 13.86
C ARG A 99 9.86 0.11 13.35
N TYR A 100 8.92 -0.69 12.83
CA TYR A 100 9.20 -2.01 12.30
C TYR A 100 10.18 -1.97 11.11
N ALA A 101 10.02 -1.03 10.19
CA ALA A 101 10.90 -0.87 9.03
C ALA A 101 12.37 -0.57 9.37
N HIS A 102 12.68 -0.12 10.60
CA HIS A 102 14.06 0.05 11.09
C HIS A 102 14.68 -1.22 11.65
N ALA A 103 13.88 -2.22 12.00
CA ALA A 103 14.34 -3.50 12.54
C ALA A 103 13.38 -4.64 12.14
N PRO A 104 13.20 -4.90 10.83
CA PRO A 104 12.27 -5.93 10.36
C PRO A 104 12.74 -7.31 10.81
N HIS A 105 11.79 -8.24 10.89
CA HIS A 105 12.11 -9.63 11.19
C HIS A 105 13.02 -10.22 10.09
N SER A 106 13.96 -11.11 10.42
CA SER A 106 14.91 -11.63 9.43
C SER A 106 14.25 -12.51 8.34
N ASN A 107 13.05 -13.03 8.61
CA ASN A 107 12.25 -13.79 7.64
C ASN A 107 11.29 -12.91 6.84
N ASP A 108 11.23 -11.62 7.12
CA ASP A 108 10.49 -10.66 6.32
C ASP A 108 11.30 -10.32 5.07
N TRP A 109 10.93 -10.97 3.97
CA TRP A 109 11.55 -10.75 2.67
C TRP A 109 11.00 -9.50 1.96
N ALA A 110 9.88 -8.95 2.43
CA ALA A 110 9.17 -7.85 1.79
C ALA A 110 9.56 -6.47 2.35
N THR A 111 10.14 -6.42 3.56
CA THR A 111 10.75 -5.22 4.13
C THR A 111 12.28 -5.31 4.12
N PRO A 112 12.96 -4.87 3.04
CA PRO A 112 14.42 -4.83 3.03
C PRO A 112 15.00 -4.07 4.23
N ALA A 113 16.13 -4.52 4.77
CA ALA A 113 16.73 -3.93 5.98
C ALA A 113 17.13 -2.44 5.85
N TRP A 114 17.18 -1.91 4.63
CA TRP A 114 17.45 -0.49 4.35
C TRP A 114 16.19 0.37 4.26
N THR A 115 14.98 -0.20 4.31
CA THR A 115 13.71 0.53 4.17
C THR A 115 13.58 1.67 5.19
N GLY A 116 13.95 1.44 6.46
CA GLY A 116 13.98 2.49 7.47
C GLY A 116 14.84 3.70 7.08
N LEU A 117 15.97 3.51 6.40
CA LEU A 117 16.82 4.60 5.93
C LEU A 117 16.14 5.44 4.84
N LEU A 118 15.39 4.79 3.95
CA LEU A 118 14.62 5.43 2.88
C LEU A 118 13.49 6.28 3.44
N LEU A 119 12.72 5.75 4.40
CA LEU A 119 11.62 6.47 5.06
C LEU A 119 12.11 7.79 5.67
N GLU A 120 13.24 7.74 6.39
CA GLU A 120 13.83 8.90 7.03
C GLU A 120 14.45 9.91 6.04
N GLN A 121 14.28 9.76 4.72
CA GLN A 121 14.61 10.81 3.77
C GLN A 121 13.50 11.85 3.62
N LEU A 122 12.25 11.51 3.95
CA LEU A 122 11.09 12.43 3.87
C LEU A 122 10.69 12.96 5.25
N ARG A 123 9.95 14.07 5.27
CA ARG A 123 9.30 14.56 6.50
C ARG A 123 8.16 13.62 6.84
N ILE A 124 8.34 12.79 7.87
CA ILE A 124 7.32 11.85 8.33
C ILE A 124 6.43 12.51 9.38
N ARG A 125 5.12 12.33 9.22
CA ARG A 125 4.12 12.55 10.26
C ARG A 125 3.45 11.22 10.57
N GLU A 126 3.58 10.76 11.80
CA GLU A 126 2.94 9.53 12.22
C GLU A 126 1.43 9.75 12.35
N VAL A 127 0.64 8.82 11.82
CA VAL A 127 -0.83 8.87 11.84
C VAL A 127 -1.43 7.76 12.69
N ALA A 128 -2.64 8.01 13.19
CA ALA A 128 -3.43 7.05 13.95
C ALA A 128 -4.72 6.64 13.23
N ASP A 129 -5.32 5.55 13.70
CA ASP A 129 -6.62 5.09 13.22
C ASP A 129 -7.72 6.15 13.43
N GLY A 130 -8.54 6.37 12.40
CA GLY A 130 -9.63 7.35 12.39
C GLY A 130 -9.19 8.81 12.20
N GLU A 131 -7.90 9.07 12.02
CA GLU A 131 -7.40 10.42 11.82
C GLU A 131 -7.83 11.00 10.46
N GLU A 132 -8.41 12.19 10.46
CA GLU A 132 -8.80 12.89 9.24
C GLU A 132 -7.61 13.61 8.61
N ILE A 133 -7.30 13.31 7.34
CA ILE A 133 -6.23 13.93 6.57
C ILE A 133 -6.72 15.27 6.01
N VAL A 134 -7.89 15.24 5.37
CA VAL A 134 -8.69 16.38 4.93
C VAL A 134 -10.17 16.01 5.04
N PRO A 135 -11.12 16.96 5.09
CA PRO A 135 -12.55 16.66 5.11
C PRO A 135 -12.96 15.58 4.10
N GLY A 136 -13.50 14.46 4.59
CA GLY A 136 -13.93 13.31 3.80
C GLY A 136 -12.81 12.36 3.34
N VAL A 137 -11.60 12.51 3.87
CA VAL A 137 -10.46 11.59 3.66
C VAL A 137 -9.81 11.27 4.99
N SER A 138 -9.88 10.02 5.44
CA SER A 138 -9.40 9.61 6.77
C SER A 138 -8.61 8.31 6.74
N VAL A 139 -7.81 8.09 7.77
CA VAL A 139 -7.00 6.88 7.97
C VAL A 139 -7.88 5.79 8.60
N ILE A 140 -7.72 4.56 8.12
CA ILE A 140 -8.27 3.36 8.76
C ILE A 140 -7.12 2.41 9.12
N GLY A 141 -7.03 2.02 10.40
CA GLY A 141 -6.04 1.08 10.90
C GLY A 141 -6.38 -0.35 10.47
N LEU A 142 -5.43 -1.01 9.80
CA LEU A 142 -5.59 -2.33 9.18
C LEU A 142 -4.42 -3.30 9.53
N PRO A 143 -4.00 -3.42 10.80
CA PRO A 143 -2.85 -4.25 11.17
C PRO A 143 -3.06 -5.73 10.80
N GLY A 144 -1.97 -6.46 10.62
CA GLY A 144 -1.97 -7.91 10.45
C GLY A 144 -1.14 -8.39 9.26
N HIS A 145 -1.29 -7.74 8.10
CA HIS A 145 -0.33 -7.92 7.00
C HIS A 145 1.05 -7.46 7.45
N SER A 146 1.13 -6.24 7.98
CA SER A 146 2.28 -5.67 8.70
C SER A 146 1.79 -5.04 10.03
N PRO A 147 2.67 -4.69 10.98
CA PRO A 147 2.26 -4.19 12.30
C PRO A 147 1.49 -2.87 12.26
N GLY A 148 1.85 -1.98 11.34
CA GLY A 148 1.24 -0.66 11.21
C GLY A 148 0.56 -0.46 9.85
N SER A 149 0.10 -1.52 9.22
CA SER A 149 -0.71 -1.42 8.00
C SER A 149 -1.90 -0.48 8.22
N ILE A 150 -2.07 0.47 7.31
CA ILE A 150 -3.21 1.41 7.26
C ILE A 150 -3.82 1.42 5.86
N GLY A 151 -5.08 1.85 5.78
CA GLY A 151 -5.75 2.24 4.55
C GLY A 151 -6.24 3.68 4.62
N VAL A 152 -6.90 4.12 3.55
CA VAL A 152 -7.52 5.44 3.44
C VAL A 152 -8.99 5.26 3.08
N LEU A 153 -9.88 5.83 3.89
CA LEU A 153 -11.29 6.00 3.57
C LEU A 153 -11.49 7.32 2.85
N VAL A 154 -12.31 7.32 1.80
CA VAL A 154 -12.62 8.49 0.98
C VAL A 154 -14.12 8.57 0.74
N ASP A 155 -14.74 9.66 1.18
CA ASP A 155 -16.15 9.95 0.93
C ASP A 155 -16.30 10.46 -0.51
N THR A 156 -16.73 9.57 -1.41
CA THR A 156 -16.94 9.90 -2.82
C THR A 156 -18.42 10.06 -3.13
N ASP A 157 -18.75 10.65 -4.28
CA ASP A 157 -20.14 10.72 -4.76
C ASP A 157 -20.77 9.33 -4.98
N ALA A 158 -19.95 8.28 -5.08
CA ALA A 158 -20.36 6.90 -5.31
C ALA A 158 -20.43 6.04 -4.03
N GLY A 159 -20.28 6.67 -2.86
CA GLY A 159 -20.21 6.02 -1.54
C GLY A 159 -18.82 6.12 -0.91
N VAL A 160 -18.63 5.43 0.21
CA VAL A 160 -17.33 5.38 0.90
C VAL A 160 -16.41 4.41 0.17
N ALA A 161 -15.26 4.91 -0.29
CA ALA A 161 -14.22 4.09 -0.89
C ALA A 161 -13.09 3.80 0.11
N ALA A 162 -12.54 2.59 0.09
CA ALA A 162 -11.35 2.22 0.87
C ALA A 162 -10.18 1.87 -0.04
N ILE A 163 -9.06 2.59 0.10
CA ILE A 163 -7.75 2.16 -0.43
C ILE A 163 -7.05 1.36 0.66
N THR A 164 -6.78 0.08 0.42
CA THR A 164 -6.52 -0.88 1.51
C THR A 164 -5.09 -1.36 1.62
N GLY A 165 -4.23 -1.02 0.66
CA GLY A 165 -2.91 -1.64 0.52
C GLY A 165 -3.04 -3.16 0.58
N ASP A 166 -2.20 -3.79 1.39
CA ASP A 166 -2.10 -5.24 1.44
C ASP A 166 -2.89 -5.93 2.55
N ALA A 167 -3.61 -5.16 3.37
CA ALA A 167 -4.61 -5.71 4.30
C ALA A 167 -5.72 -6.46 3.54
N LEU A 168 -6.11 -5.92 2.37
CA LEU A 168 -6.96 -6.57 1.37
C LEU A 168 -6.39 -6.24 -0.01
N HIS A 169 -5.49 -7.09 -0.52
CA HIS A 169 -4.80 -6.83 -1.80
C HIS A 169 -5.44 -7.49 -3.02
N PHE A 170 -6.33 -8.47 -2.86
CA PHE A 170 -7.07 -9.08 -3.98
C PHE A 170 -8.55 -9.15 -3.69
N ALA A 171 -9.39 -9.07 -4.72
CA ALA A 171 -10.84 -9.15 -4.53
C ALA A 171 -11.28 -10.47 -3.89
N TYR A 172 -10.62 -11.59 -4.22
CA TYR A 172 -10.97 -12.88 -3.60
C TYR A 172 -10.77 -12.89 -2.08
N VAL A 173 -9.87 -12.07 -1.52
CA VAL A 173 -9.64 -11.96 -0.07
C VAL A 173 -10.90 -11.49 0.65
N ALA A 174 -11.71 -10.65 0.00
CA ALA A 174 -12.98 -10.21 0.54
C ALA A 174 -14.00 -11.36 0.71
N THR A 175 -13.95 -12.34 -0.20
CA THR A 175 -14.84 -13.52 -0.17
C THR A 175 -14.31 -14.62 0.75
N THR A 176 -12.99 -14.85 0.77
CA THR A 176 -12.37 -15.91 1.57
C THR A 176 -12.11 -15.51 3.01
N ARG A 177 -12.09 -14.20 3.32
CA ARG A 177 -11.69 -13.63 4.62
C ARG A 177 -10.29 -14.07 5.07
N ARG A 178 -9.40 -14.35 4.11
CA ARG A 178 -8.04 -14.83 4.37
C ARG A 178 -7.03 -14.02 3.58
N ASN A 179 -6.16 -13.32 4.30
CA ASN A 179 -5.01 -12.65 3.71
C ASN A 179 -3.95 -13.72 3.36
N PRO A 180 -3.54 -13.89 2.09
CA PRO A 180 -2.58 -14.92 1.69
C PRO A 180 -1.13 -14.61 2.08
N LEU A 181 -0.81 -13.39 2.53
CA LEU A 181 0.54 -12.99 2.94
C LEU A 181 0.48 -12.26 4.29
N VAL A 182 0.92 -12.91 5.35
CA VAL A 182 0.89 -12.36 6.71
C VAL A 182 2.31 -12.24 7.26
N PHE A 183 2.73 -11.02 7.55
CA PHE A 183 4.03 -10.70 8.14
C PHE A 183 3.92 -10.15 9.55
N TRP A 184 2.73 -10.16 10.19
CA TRP A 184 2.58 -9.67 11.56
C TRP A 184 1.65 -10.51 12.43
N ASP A 185 0.39 -10.67 12.04
CA ASP A 185 -0.60 -11.33 12.88
C ASP A 185 -1.82 -11.73 12.03
N ALA A 186 -2.09 -13.03 11.92
CA ALA A 186 -3.13 -13.56 11.06
C ALA A 186 -4.54 -13.21 11.56
N ASP A 187 -4.74 -13.15 12.88
CA ASP A 187 -6.04 -12.84 13.47
C ASP A 187 -6.36 -11.35 13.31
N LEU A 188 -5.36 -10.47 13.48
CA LEU A 188 -5.49 -9.05 13.14
C LEU A 188 -5.77 -8.88 11.64
N ALA A 189 -5.10 -9.63 10.76
CA ALA A 189 -5.33 -9.53 9.32
C ALA A 189 -6.77 -9.89 8.95
N ALA A 190 -7.33 -10.95 9.53
CA ALA A 190 -8.73 -11.33 9.35
C ALA A 190 -9.69 -10.23 9.82
N ARG A 191 -9.46 -9.65 11.01
CA ARG A 191 -10.28 -8.53 11.53
C ARG A 191 -10.18 -7.29 10.65
N SER A 192 -9.01 -7.00 10.10
CA SER A 192 -8.80 -5.87 9.18
C SER A 192 -9.57 -6.05 7.87
N ILE A 193 -9.66 -7.28 7.34
CA ILE A 193 -10.51 -7.59 6.18
C ILE A 193 -11.99 -7.33 6.51
N ASP A 194 -12.49 -7.82 7.65
CA ASP A 194 -13.88 -7.60 8.07
C ASP A 194 -14.18 -6.11 8.24
N ARG A 195 -13.21 -5.35 8.78
CA ARG A 195 -13.32 -3.90 8.97
C ARG A 195 -13.47 -3.16 7.64
N VAL A 196 -12.65 -3.49 6.63
CA VAL A 196 -12.75 -2.90 5.30
C VAL A 196 -14.13 -3.17 4.69
N ILE A 197 -14.57 -4.43 4.73
CA ILE A 197 -15.85 -4.85 4.14
C ILE A 197 -17.03 -4.14 4.81
N GLY A 198 -16.95 -3.90 6.12
CA GLY A 198 -17.99 -3.17 6.85
C GLY A 198 -17.96 -1.65 6.69
N ALA A 199 -16.85 -1.08 6.21
CA ALA A 199 -16.64 0.37 6.16
C ALA A 199 -16.77 0.98 4.76
N ALA A 200 -16.67 0.18 3.68
CA ALA A 200 -16.57 0.69 2.33
C ALA A 200 -17.57 0.06 1.35
N ASP A 201 -18.13 0.91 0.49
CA ASP A 201 -18.96 0.53 -0.65
C ASP A 201 -18.12 0.10 -1.86
N VAL A 202 -16.92 0.68 -2.00
CA VAL A 202 -15.95 0.38 -3.08
C VAL A 202 -14.58 0.14 -2.47
N ILE A 203 -13.93 -0.95 -2.86
CA ILE A 203 -12.60 -1.31 -2.38
C ILE A 203 -11.58 -1.13 -3.50
N TYR A 204 -10.51 -0.41 -3.21
CA TYR A 204 -9.32 -0.20 -4.04
C TYR A 204 -8.17 -1.02 -3.44
N PRO A 205 -8.02 -2.29 -3.85
CA PRO A 205 -7.06 -3.21 -3.26
C PRO A 205 -5.62 -2.94 -3.71
N GLY A 206 -4.66 -3.41 -2.92
CA GLY A 206 -3.23 -3.29 -3.21
C GLY A 206 -2.81 -3.90 -4.55
N HIS A 207 -3.30 -5.07 -4.95
CA HIS A 207 -2.78 -5.83 -6.11
C HIS A 207 -3.88 -6.32 -7.06
N ASP A 208 -5.01 -5.61 -7.12
CA ASP A 208 -6.13 -5.96 -8.00
C ASP A 208 -6.88 -4.70 -8.45
N ARG A 209 -7.90 -4.89 -9.28
CA ARG A 209 -8.77 -3.81 -9.74
C ARG A 209 -9.75 -3.42 -8.64
N PRO A 210 -10.20 -2.15 -8.62
CA PRO A 210 -11.26 -1.74 -7.71
C PRO A 210 -12.53 -2.55 -7.93
N PHE A 211 -13.22 -2.88 -6.85
CA PHE A 211 -14.42 -3.71 -6.90
C PHE A 211 -15.43 -3.31 -5.82
N ARG A 212 -16.68 -3.67 -6.06
CA ARG A 212 -17.75 -3.68 -5.07
C ARG A 212 -18.05 -5.12 -4.68
N LEU A 213 -18.44 -5.32 -3.43
CA LEU A 213 -19.06 -6.57 -2.99
C LEU A 213 -20.56 -6.44 -3.16
N THR A 214 -21.14 -7.31 -3.98
CA THR A 214 -22.60 -7.38 -4.11
C THR A 214 -23.21 -8.04 -2.86
N SER A 215 -24.51 -7.87 -2.68
CA SER A 215 -25.23 -8.42 -1.51
C SER A 215 -25.22 -9.95 -1.43
N ASP A 216 -25.03 -10.64 -2.55
CA ASP A 216 -24.83 -12.09 -2.65
C ASP A 216 -23.35 -12.52 -2.54
N GLY A 217 -22.44 -11.58 -2.29
CA GLY A 217 -21.01 -11.84 -2.06
C GLY A 217 -20.18 -11.99 -3.33
N ALA A 218 -20.72 -11.65 -4.49
CA ALA A 218 -19.97 -11.62 -5.74
C ALA A 218 -19.08 -10.37 -5.84
N ILE A 219 -18.02 -10.49 -6.65
CA ILE A 219 -17.11 -9.39 -6.96
C ILE A 219 -17.61 -8.66 -8.21
N ASP A 220 -17.98 -7.40 -8.07
CA ASP A 220 -18.29 -6.50 -9.18
C ASP A 220 -17.10 -5.56 -9.44
N TYR A 221 -16.26 -5.91 -10.41
CA TYR A 221 -15.10 -5.09 -10.78
C TYR A 221 -15.53 -3.80 -11.45
N GLN A 222 -15.00 -2.67 -10.96
CA GLN A 222 -15.35 -1.35 -11.46
C GLN A 222 -14.51 -0.93 -12.68
N GLU A 223 -13.48 -1.71 -13.03
CA GLU A 223 -12.59 -1.47 -14.17
C GLU A 223 -12.32 -2.78 -14.95
N PRO A 224 -12.17 -2.72 -16.28
CA PRO A 224 -11.76 -3.88 -17.07
C PRO A 224 -10.32 -4.29 -16.75
N PHE A 225 -10.02 -5.58 -16.88
CA PHE A 225 -8.64 -6.06 -16.78
C PHE A 225 -7.87 -5.75 -18.06
N ALA A 226 -6.70 -5.14 -17.92
CA ALA A 226 -5.80 -4.89 -19.03
C ALA A 226 -4.33 -4.98 -18.57
N LEU A 227 -3.58 -5.92 -19.14
CA LEU A 227 -2.16 -6.08 -18.93
C LEU A 227 -1.53 -6.56 -20.25
N THR A 228 -0.47 -5.89 -20.70
CA THR A 228 0.28 -6.29 -21.90
C THR A 228 1.69 -6.72 -21.50
N LEU A 229 2.04 -7.98 -21.78
CA LEU A 229 3.39 -8.49 -21.62
C LEU A 229 4.16 -8.28 -22.94
N THR A 230 5.34 -7.66 -22.86
CA THR A 230 6.23 -7.45 -24.02
C THR A 230 7.55 -8.19 -23.80
N GLY A 231 8.23 -8.55 -24.90
CA GLY A 231 9.46 -9.35 -24.86
C GLY A 231 9.25 -10.87 -24.78
N LEU A 232 8.00 -11.33 -24.59
CA LEU A 232 7.60 -12.73 -24.68
C LEU A 232 6.50 -12.89 -25.71
N ARG A 233 6.55 -13.96 -26.51
CA ARG A 233 5.45 -14.36 -27.37
C ARG A 233 4.69 -15.52 -26.72
N PRO A 234 3.35 -15.63 -26.90
CA PRO A 234 2.59 -16.74 -26.33
C PRO A 234 3.07 -18.13 -26.77
N ASP A 235 3.75 -18.23 -27.92
CA ASP A 235 4.32 -19.46 -28.49
C ASP A 235 5.78 -19.71 -28.10
N THR A 236 6.32 -18.98 -27.11
CA THR A 236 7.70 -19.17 -26.64
C THR A 236 7.84 -20.53 -25.98
N GLU A 237 8.80 -21.36 -26.44
CA GLU A 237 9.09 -22.66 -25.85
C GLU A 237 9.42 -22.52 -24.35
N GLY A 238 8.74 -23.30 -23.50
CA GLY A 238 8.89 -23.26 -22.06
C GLY A 238 8.02 -22.23 -21.33
N LEU A 239 7.32 -21.33 -22.03
CA LEU A 239 6.33 -20.45 -21.41
C LEU A 239 5.05 -21.23 -21.08
N ALA A 240 4.61 -21.15 -19.83
CA ALA A 240 3.39 -21.80 -19.36
C ALA A 240 2.54 -20.84 -18.53
N PHE A 241 1.22 -21.03 -18.58
CA PHE A 241 0.26 -20.36 -17.71
C PHE A 241 -0.35 -21.41 -16.78
N ALA A 242 -0.20 -21.21 -15.48
CA ALA A 242 -0.75 -22.12 -14.47
C ALA A 242 -2.21 -21.76 -14.17
N ASP A 243 -3.03 -22.79 -13.94
CA ASP A 243 -4.40 -22.62 -13.47
C ASP A 243 -4.39 -22.23 -11.98
N GLY A 244 -4.87 -21.04 -11.66
CA GLY A 244 -5.03 -20.58 -10.28
C GLY A 244 -4.82 -19.09 -10.15
N SER A 245 -5.81 -18.40 -9.58
CA SER A 245 -5.73 -16.98 -9.25
C SER A 245 -5.53 -16.71 -7.75
N SER A 246 -5.58 -17.76 -6.91
CA SER A 246 -5.42 -17.63 -5.46
C SER A 246 -4.01 -18.05 -5.04
N ARG A 247 -3.35 -17.14 -4.30
CA ARG A 247 -2.08 -17.47 -3.66
C ARG A 247 -2.32 -18.40 -2.46
N PRO A 248 -1.46 -19.41 -2.24
CA PRO A 248 -1.51 -20.20 -1.03
C PRO A 248 -1.30 -19.29 0.19
N LEU A 249 -1.97 -19.61 1.30
CA LEU A 249 -1.73 -18.88 2.55
C LEU A 249 -0.29 -19.08 2.98
N TRP A 250 0.44 -17.98 3.10
CA TRP A 250 1.76 -17.93 3.68
C TRP A 250 1.74 -16.99 4.88
N VAL A 251 2.19 -17.52 6.00
CA VAL A 251 2.42 -16.77 7.23
C VAL A 251 3.91 -16.81 7.49
N MET A 252 4.52 -15.66 7.73
CA MET A 252 5.96 -15.55 7.92
C MET A 252 6.43 -16.50 9.03
N PRO A 253 7.43 -17.37 8.78
CA PRO A 253 8.00 -18.20 9.83
C PRO A 253 8.54 -17.32 10.97
N GLY A 254 8.17 -17.63 12.22
CA GLY A 254 8.55 -16.85 13.40
C GLY A 254 7.64 -15.65 13.71
N VAL A 255 6.50 -15.51 13.01
CA VAL A 255 5.51 -14.44 13.27
C VAL A 255 5.10 -14.37 14.75
N ASP A 256 4.99 -15.51 15.44
CA ASP A 256 4.57 -15.57 16.84
C ASP A 256 5.57 -14.90 17.80
N GLU A 257 6.85 -14.85 17.42
CA GLU A 257 7.92 -14.21 18.20
C GLU A 257 8.02 -12.70 17.91
N GLN A 258 7.39 -12.26 16.82
CA GLN A 258 7.60 -10.94 16.25
C GLN A 258 7.14 -9.82 17.18
N ARG A 259 6.04 -10.03 17.93
CA ARG A 259 5.58 -9.06 18.94
C ARG A 259 6.63 -8.85 20.04
N THR A 260 7.23 -9.94 20.53
CA THR A 260 8.30 -9.88 21.53
C THR A 260 9.57 -9.26 20.95
N LEU A 261 9.95 -9.58 19.72
CA LEU A 261 11.11 -8.98 19.04
C LEU A 261 10.90 -7.49 18.80
N TYR A 262 9.71 -7.08 18.38
CA TYR A 262 9.32 -5.69 18.18
C TYR A 262 9.48 -4.87 19.46
N GLU A 263 9.00 -5.38 20.60
CA GLU A 263 9.16 -4.74 21.90
C GLU A 263 10.64 -4.64 22.32
N LYS A 264 11.40 -5.73 22.15
CA LYS A 264 12.86 -5.75 22.45
C LYS A 264 13.65 -4.77 21.59
N ASN A 265 13.26 -4.62 20.32
CA ASN A 265 13.96 -3.78 19.35
C ASN A 265 13.55 -2.30 19.42
N ALA A 266 12.58 -1.92 20.27
CA ALA A 266 12.04 -0.57 20.29
C ALA A 266 13.10 0.52 20.56
N GLU A 267 14.05 0.28 21.48
CA GLU A 267 15.14 1.21 21.76
C GLU A 267 16.14 1.29 20.60
N GLU A 268 16.47 0.15 20.00
CA GLU A 268 17.33 0.11 18.83
C GLU A 268 16.70 0.83 17.62
N ALA A 269 15.41 0.61 17.35
CA ALA A 269 14.68 1.29 16.30
C ALA A 269 14.71 2.80 16.50
N ARG A 270 14.44 3.30 17.71
CA ARG A 270 14.55 4.73 18.04
C ARG A 270 15.96 5.28 17.80
N ARG A 271 16.99 4.53 18.18
CA ARG A 271 18.39 4.92 17.93
C ARG A 271 18.70 4.97 16.43
N ARG A 272 18.25 3.98 15.66
CA ARG A 272 18.42 3.94 14.20
C ARG A 272 17.73 5.13 13.54
N MET A 273 16.48 5.41 13.89
CA MET A 273 15.69 6.56 13.41
C MET A 273 16.40 7.89 13.66
N ALA A 274 16.89 8.12 14.88
CA ALA A 274 17.59 9.35 15.24
C ALA A 274 18.95 9.52 14.54
N GLY A 275 19.56 8.41 14.13
CA GLY A 275 20.89 8.37 13.52
C GLY A 275 20.91 8.45 12.00
N VAL A 276 19.76 8.47 11.30
CA VAL A 276 19.75 8.48 9.83
C VAL A 276 20.19 9.86 9.30
N PRO A 277 21.29 9.94 8.54
CA PRO A 277 21.67 11.17 7.88
C PRO A 277 20.67 11.52 6.77
N ARG A 278 20.25 12.79 6.75
CA ARG A 278 19.40 13.34 5.69
C ARG A 278 20.24 13.60 4.45
N VAL A 279 20.02 12.80 3.40
CA VAL A 279 20.66 12.97 2.08
C VAL A 279 19.82 13.91 1.21
N VAL A 280 18.50 13.81 1.33
CA VAL A 280 17.55 14.75 0.71
C VAL A 280 17.44 15.98 1.62
N ARG A 281 17.94 17.13 1.16
CA ARG A 281 17.77 18.39 1.89
C ARG A 281 16.31 18.85 1.74
N PRO A 282 15.61 19.20 2.84
CA PRO A 282 14.38 19.97 2.74
C PRO A 282 14.72 21.26 1.98
N ARG A 283 14.03 21.52 0.88
CA ARG A 283 14.11 22.82 0.20
C ARG A 283 13.21 23.82 0.90
#